data_AF-A0A3B8L6B1-F1
#
_entry.id   AF-A0A3B8L6B1-F1
#
_cell.length_a   1.000
_cell.length_b   1.000
_cell.length_c   1.000
_cell.angle_alpha   90.00
_cell.angle_beta   90.00
_cell.angle_gamma   90.00
#
_symmetry.space_group_name_H-M   'P 1'
#
loop_
_entity.id
_entity.type
_entity.pdbx_description
1 polymer ?
#
loop_
_entity_poly.entity_id
_entity_poly.type
_entity_poly.pdbx_seq_one_letter_code
_entity_poly.pdbx_strand_id
1 'polypeptide(L)'
;MSDFRTEHDSMGDVQVPSQAYYGAQTQRAVDNFPISGWRLPAELVHALGRVKRAAAVANRDLGKLTETGKNPLDNTQVDALLASCQEVIDGQLDDEFPIDVFQTGSGTSSNMNINEVIANRAIELNGGDRFTTDKPIHPNDHVNMGQSTNDMFPTAIHVAVAEGIRKRLVPALERFRDSLRSKADEWDQVIKIGRT
;
A
#
# COMPACT_ATOMS: atom_id res chain seq x y z
N MET A 1 -3.65 -16.30 -23.00
CA MET A 1 -3.92 -16.97 -21.72
C MET A 1 -2.87 -16.46 -20.75
N SER A 2 -3.24 -16.03 -19.55
CA SER A 2 -2.25 -15.65 -18.54
C SER A 2 -1.55 -16.92 -18.08
N ASP A 3 -0.22 -16.95 -18.15
CA ASP A 3 0.55 -18.03 -17.52
C ASP A 3 0.42 -17.90 -16.00
N PHE A 4 0.36 -19.03 -15.29
CA PHE A 4 0.27 -19.10 -13.83
C PHE A 4 1.50 -19.77 -13.25
N ARG A 5 1.83 -19.44 -12.00
CA ARG A 5 2.81 -20.14 -11.17
C ARG A 5 2.12 -20.69 -9.93
N THR A 6 2.61 -21.80 -9.42
CA THR A 6 2.15 -22.36 -8.15
C THR A 6 2.91 -21.71 -7.00
N GLU A 7 2.17 -21.13 -6.05
CA GLU A 7 2.70 -20.67 -4.75
C GLU A 7 2.12 -21.55 -3.64
N HIS A 8 2.81 -21.65 -2.50
CA HIS A 8 2.42 -22.51 -1.38
C HIS A 8 2.28 -21.70 -0.09
N ASP A 9 1.17 -21.90 0.63
CA ASP A 9 0.99 -21.44 2.01
C ASP A 9 0.59 -22.59 2.94
N SER A 10 0.34 -22.30 4.23
CA SER A 10 -0.05 -23.32 5.21
C SER A 10 -1.38 -24.04 4.89
N MET A 11 -2.17 -23.51 3.96
CA MET A 11 -3.42 -24.09 3.48
C MET A 11 -3.26 -24.83 2.13
N GLY A 12 -2.03 -24.92 1.60
CA GLY A 12 -1.69 -25.67 0.39
C GLY A 12 -1.35 -24.79 -0.81
N ASP A 13 -1.45 -25.37 -2.00
CA ASP A 13 -1.05 -24.75 -3.26
C ASP A 13 -2.13 -23.82 -3.83
N VAL A 14 -1.71 -22.72 -4.45
CA VAL A 14 -2.59 -21.78 -5.15
C VAL A 14 -1.96 -21.29 -6.46
N GLN A 15 -2.79 -21.04 -7.48
CA GLN A 15 -2.34 -20.56 -8.79
C GLN A 15 -2.33 -19.04 -8.84
N VAL A 16 -1.13 -18.45 -8.96
CA VAL A 16 -0.92 -17.00 -9.01
C VAL A 16 -0.49 -16.61 -10.42
N PRO A 17 -0.94 -15.48 -11.00
CA PRO A 17 -0.45 -15.03 -12.29
C PRO A 17 1.08 -14.94 -12.32
N SER A 18 1.72 -15.45 -13.37
CA SER A 18 3.17 -15.66 -13.41
C SER A 18 3.98 -14.37 -13.18
N GLN A 19 3.45 -13.23 -13.63
CA GLN A 19 4.09 -11.92 -13.53
C GLN A 19 3.71 -11.13 -12.27
N ALA A 20 2.75 -11.58 -11.47
CA ALA A 20 2.33 -10.86 -10.27
C ALA A 20 3.44 -10.84 -9.21
N TYR A 21 3.58 -9.72 -8.50
CA TYR A 21 4.47 -9.60 -7.35
C TYR A 21 3.85 -10.11 -6.06
N TYR A 22 2.53 -10.21 -5.95
CA TYR A 22 1.89 -10.79 -4.78
C TYR A 22 2.00 -12.32 -4.75
N GLY A 23 1.76 -12.93 -3.59
CA GLY A 23 1.96 -14.35 -3.33
C GLY A 23 0.67 -15.11 -2.98
N ALA A 24 0.85 -16.25 -2.31
CA ALA A 24 -0.23 -17.17 -2.00
C ALA A 24 -1.34 -16.55 -1.13
N GLN A 25 -0.99 -15.76 -0.11
CA GLN A 25 -2.01 -15.22 0.80
C GLN A 25 -2.89 -14.19 0.11
N THR A 26 -2.29 -13.38 -0.77
CA THR A 26 -3.05 -12.44 -1.60
C THR A 26 -3.98 -13.16 -2.55
N GLN A 27 -3.48 -14.16 -3.28
CA GLN A 27 -4.31 -14.90 -4.23
C GLN A 27 -5.47 -15.62 -3.54
N ARG A 28 -5.20 -16.24 -2.38
CA ARG A 28 -6.24 -16.87 -1.57
C ARG A 28 -7.29 -15.85 -1.10
N ALA A 29 -6.88 -14.63 -0.76
CA ALA A 29 -7.83 -13.57 -0.42
C ALA A 29 -8.66 -13.13 -1.63
N VAL A 30 -8.07 -13.03 -2.83
CA VAL A 30 -8.81 -12.77 -4.07
C VAL A 30 -9.88 -13.84 -4.30
N ASP A 31 -9.52 -15.11 -4.12
CA ASP A 31 -10.45 -16.23 -4.33
C ASP A 31 -11.55 -16.29 -3.26
N ASN A 32 -11.24 -15.89 -2.02
CA ASN A 32 -12.18 -15.93 -0.89
C ASN A 32 -13.14 -14.74 -0.81
N PHE A 33 -12.76 -13.57 -1.36
CA PHE A 33 -13.54 -12.33 -1.25
C PHE A 33 -13.99 -11.72 -2.59
N PRO A 34 -14.61 -12.48 -3.53
CA PRO A 34 -15.10 -11.93 -4.80
C PRO A 34 -16.47 -11.23 -4.64
N ILE A 35 -16.52 -10.14 -3.85
CA ILE A 35 -17.81 -9.56 -3.39
C ILE A 35 -18.32 -8.46 -4.32
N SER A 36 -17.50 -7.46 -4.65
CA SER A 36 -17.93 -6.25 -5.36
C SER A 36 -17.13 -5.93 -6.61
N GLY A 37 -15.90 -6.43 -6.70
CA GLY A 37 -14.90 -6.04 -7.70
C GLY A 37 -14.22 -4.70 -7.39
N TRP A 38 -14.56 -4.03 -6.28
CA TRP A 38 -13.90 -2.80 -5.86
C TRP A 38 -12.63 -3.13 -5.10
N ARG A 39 -11.49 -2.65 -5.60
CA ARG A 39 -10.21 -2.76 -4.91
C ARG A 39 -10.08 -1.67 -3.86
N LEU A 40 -9.06 -1.78 -3.00
CA LEU A 40 -8.68 -0.65 -2.15
C LEU A 40 -8.37 0.59 -3.00
N PRO A 41 -8.78 1.80 -2.55
CA PRO A 41 -8.37 3.04 -3.22
C PRO A 41 -6.85 3.14 -3.30
N ALA A 42 -6.33 3.60 -4.44
CA ALA A 42 -4.89 3.75 -4.65
C ALA A 42 -4.24 4.61 -3.55
N GLU A 43 -4.94 5.64 -3.06
CA GLU A 43 -4.42 6.49 -1.99
C GLU A 43 -4.17 5.73 -0.68
N LEU A 44 -4.97 4.70 -0.39
CA LEU A 44 -4.75 3.85 0.78
C LEU A 44 -3.58 2.89 0.56
N VAL A 45 -3.42 2.35 -0.64
CA VAL A 45 -2.26 1.53 -1.02
C VAL A 45 -0.96 2.35 -0.90
N HIS A 46 -0.93 3.56 -1.45
CA HIS A 46 0.23 4.44 -1.36
C HIS A 46 0.53 4.81 0.10
N ALA A 47 -0.51 5.05 0.91
CA ALA A 47 -0.35 5.31 2.34
C ALA A 47 0.21 4.09 3.08
N LEU A 48 -0.26 2.87 2.79
CA LEU A 48 0.35 1.64 3.32
C LEU A 48 1.84 1.58 2.96
N GLY A 49 2.21 1.90 1.72
CA GLY A 49 3.61 2.02 1.29
C GLY A 49 4.42 3.01 2.12
N ARG A 50 3.85 4.18 2.44
CA ARG A 50 4.48 5.19 3.31
C ARG A 50 4.73 4.65 4.72
N VAL A 51 3.75 3.95 5.30
CA VAL A 51 3.91 3.36 6.64
C VAL A 51 4.95 2.23 6.62
N LYS A 52 4.95 1.35 5.61
CA LYS A 52 5.98 0.29 5.45
C LYS A 52 7.38 0.88 5.33
N ARG A 53 7.55 1.94 4.53
CA ARG A 53 8.83 2.63 4.40
C ARG A 53 9.28 3.23 5.73
N ALA A 54 8.38 3.89 6.46
CA ALA A 54 8.69 4.48 7.76
C ALA A 54 9.10 3.42 8.79
N ALA A 55 8.40 2.29 8.84
CA ALA A 55 8.74 1.16 9.70
C ALA A 55 10.09 0.54 9.34
N ALA A 56 10.38 0.36 8.03
CA ALA A 56 11.66 -0.15 7.57
C ALA A 56 12.83 0.80 7.92
N VAL A 57 12.65 2.12 7.76
CA VAL A 57 13.64 3.12 8.19
C VAL A 57 13.88 3.03 9.70
N ALA A 58 12.82 3.00 10.51
CA ALA A 58 12.95 2.91 11.96
C ALA A 58 13.66 1.61 12.38
N ASN A 59 13.30 0.47 11.79
CA ASN A 59 13.94 -0.82 12.09
C ASN A 59 15.40 -0.87 11.61
N ARG A 60 15.76 -0.24 10.49
CA ARG A 60 17.16 -0.08 10.08
C ARG A 60 17.93 0.75 11.11
N ASP A 61 17.40 1.91 11.49
CA ASP A 61 18.07 2.85 12.39
C ASP A 61 18.23 2.27 13.81
N LEU A 62 17.34 1.37 14.22
CA LEU A 62 17.43 0.59 15.47
C LEU A 62 18.32 -0.67 15.36
N GLY A 63 18.93 -0.94 14.20
CA GLY A 63 19.72 -2.14 13.95
C GLY A 63 18.89 -3.44 13.94
N LYS A 64 17.56 -3.34 13.85
CA LYS A 64 16.65 -4.51 13.83
C LYS A 64 16.67 -5.22 12.48
N LEU A 65 16.83 -4.49 11.38
CA LEU A 65 16.98 -5.10 10.06
C LEU A 65 18.38 -5.68 9.82
N THR A 66 19.42 -5.11 10.40
CA THR A 66 20.83 -5.41 10.02
C THR A 66 21.64 -6.17 11.07
N GLU A 67 21.28 -6.10 12.35
CA GLU A 67 22.13 -6.62 13.44
C GLU A 67 21.39 -7.57 14.37
N THR A 68 20.25 -7.13 14.92
CA THR A 68 19.55 -7.82 16.02
C THR A 68 18.30 -8.57 15.59
N GLY A 69 17.92 -8.47 14.32
CA GLY A 69 16.82 -9.22 13.73
C GLY A 69 17.12 -10.71 13.64
N LYS A 70 16.08 -11.54 13.62
CA LYS A 70 16.22 -13.00 13.48
C LYS A 70 16.95 -13.39 12.20
N ASN A 71 16.64 -12.68 11.10
CA ASN A 71 17.24 -12.85 9.79
C ASN A 71 17.81 -11.49 9.35
N PRO A 72 19.08 -11.18 9.65
CA PRO A 72 19.65 -9.89 9.31
C PRO A 72 19.79 -9.70 7.79
N LEU A 73 19.47 -8.50 7.32
CA LEU A 73 19.69 -8.03 5.97
C LEU A 73 21.03 -7.30 5.87
N ASP A 74 21.69 -7.41 4.72
CA ASP A 74 22.78 -6.51 4.36
C ASP A 74 22.25 -5.13 3.90
N ASN A 75 23.16 -4.16 3.74
CA ASN A 75 22.80 -2.80 3.35
C ASN A 75 22.11 -2.74 1.97
N THR A 76 22.54 -3.56 1.01
CA THR A 76 21.96 -3.58 -0.34
C THR A 76 20.53 -4.10 -0.34
N GLN A 77 20.24 -5.11 0.50
CA GLN A 77 18.89 -5.63 0.71
C GLN A 77 17.99 -4.61 1.42
N VAL A 78 18.51 -3.87 2.40
CA VAL A 78 17.78 -2.78 3.06
C VAL A 78 17.46 -1.66 2.06
N ASP A 79 18.42 -1.27 1.23
CA ASP A 79 18.21 -0.26 0.20
C ASP A 79 17.15 -0.70 -0.83
N ALA A 80 17.19 -1.96 -1.26
CA ALA A 80 16.19 -2.55 -2.15
C ALA A 80 14.78 -2.58 -1.50
N LEU A 81 14.69 -2.91 -0.21
CA LEU A 81 13.44 -2.86 0.56
C LEU A 81 12.86 -1.45 0.60
N LEU A 82 13.68 -0.44 0.87
CA LEU A 82 13.26 0.96 0.92
C LEU A 82 12.86 1.49 -0.46
N ALA A 83 13.58 1.10 -1.52
CA ALA A 83 13.26 1.42 -2.90
C ALA A 83 11.93 0.80 -3.33
N SER A 84 11.69 -0.48 -3.01
CA SER A 84 10.41 -1.13 -3.30
C SER A 84 9.24 -0.46 -2.57
N CYS A 85 9.41 -0.06 -1.30
CA CYS A 85 8.40 0.75 -0.62
C CYS A 85 8.11 2.05 -1.38
N GLN A 86 9.15 2.69 -1.92
CA GLN A 86 9.01 3.95 -2.67
C GLN A 86 8.21 3.77 -3.97
N GLU A 87 8.41 2.67 -4.70
CA GLU A 87 7.63 2.37 -5.90
C GLU A 87 6.14 2.19 -5.61
N VAL A 88 5.77 1.61 -4.46
CA VAL A 88 4.37 1.57 -3.99
C VAL A 88 3.84 2.97 -3.67
N ILE A 89 4.66 3.81 -3.02
CA ILE A 89 4.29 5.20 -2.67
C ILE A 89 4.02 6.04 -3.92
N ASP A 90 4.76 5.76 -4.99
CA ASP A 90 4.71 6.47 -6.27
C ASP A 90 3.65 5.90 -7.23
N GLY A 91 2.95 4.83 -6.83
CA GLY A 91 1.87 4.21 -7.60
C GLY A 91 2.34 3.34 -8.78
N GLN A 92 3.61 2.94 -8.81
CA GLN A 92 4.18 2.14 -9.91
C GLN A 92 3.71 0.68 -9.88
N LEU A 93 3.15 0.24 -8.75
CA LEU A 93 2.73 -1.14 -8.49
C LEU A 93 1.21 -1.25 -8.22
N ASP A 94 0.42 -0.25 -8.59
CA ASP A 94 -1.02 -0.19 -8.24
C ASP A 94 -1.83 -1.40 -8.74
N ASP A 95 -1.41 -2.04 -9.82
CA ASP A 95 -2.04 -3.25 -10.36
C ASP A 95 -1.78 -4.52 -9.53
N GLU A 96 -0.85 -4.48 -8.58
CA GLU A 96 -0.46 -5.61 -7.72
C GLU A 96 -1.30 -5.75 -6.44
N PHE A 97 -2.39 -4.97 -6.35
CA PHE A 97 -3.29 -4.95 -5.19
C PHE A 97 -4.72 -5.36 -5.58
N PRO A 98 -4.94 -6.63 -5.95
CA PRO A 98 -6.20 -7.08 -6.55
C PRO A 98 -7.34 -7.32 -5.55
N ILE A 99 -7.07 -7.32 -4.23
CA ILE A 99 -8.03 -7.73 -3.21
C ILE A 99 -9.21 -6.75 -3.13
N ASP A 100 -10.41 -7.32 -3.03
CA ASP A 100 -11.65 -6.55 -2.83
C ASP A 100 -11.64 -5.78 -1.49
N VAL A 101 -12.26 -4.61 -1.47
CA VAL A 101 -12.43 -3.81 -0.25
C VAL A 101 -13.21 -4.55 0.82
N PHE A 102 -14.14 -5.44 0.44
CA PHE A 102 -14.92 -6.27 1.36
C PHE A 102 -14.16 -7.55 1.75
N GLN A 103 -13.01 -7.36 2.38
CA GLN A 103 -12.16 -8.43 2.93
C GLN A 103 -12.31 -8.55 4.46
N THR A 104 -11.32 -9.13 5.16
CA THR A 104 -11.30 -9.15 6.63
C THR A 104 -11.41 -7.73 7.20
N GLY A 105 -12.21 -7.54 8.25
CA GLY A 105 -12.46 -6.21 8.83
C GLY A 105 -11.22 -5.53 9.45
N SER A 106 -10.18 -6.30 9.75
CA SER A 106 -8.88 -5.80 10.18
C SER A 106 -8.00 -5.27 9.03
N GLY A 107 -8.28 -5.65 7.78
CA GLY A 107 -7.41 -5.36 6.64
C GLY A 107 -6.21 -6.30 6.51
N THR A 108 -6.27 -7.50 7.11
CA THR A 108 -5.13 -8.43 7.19
C THR A 108 -4.69 -8.91 5.82
N SER A 109 -5.63 -9.21 4.94
CA SER A 109 -5.32 -9.65 3.57
C SER A 109 -4.56 -8.56 2.79
N SER A 110 -4.97 -7.29 2.91
CA SER A 110 -4.26 -6.17 2.27
C SER A 110 -2.90 -5.87 2.89
N ASN A 111 -2.76 -6.01 4.22
CA ASN A 111 -1.45 -5.89 4.86
C ASN A 111 -0.49 -6.97 4.37
N MET A 112 -0.97 -8.22 4.23
CA MET A 112 -0.15 -9.29 3.67
C MET A 112 0.15 -9.08 2.19
N ASN A 113 -0.81 -8.56 1.41
CA ASN A 113 -0.59 -8.23 0.01
C ASN A 113 0.54 -7.22 -0.19
N ILE A 114 0.55 -6.13 0.57
CA ILE A 114 1.65 -5.17 0.47
C ILE A 114 2.98 -5.76 0.97
N ASN A 115 2.95 -6.61 2.00
CA ASN A 115 4.16 -7.30 2.46
C ASN A 115 4.75 -8.20 1.36
N GLU A 116 3.93 -8.99 0.68
CA GLU A 116 4.35 -9.88 -0.41
C GLU A 116 4.88 -9.11 -1.61
N VAL A 117 4.16 -8.07 -2.05
CA VAL A 117 4.56 -7.23 -3.19
C VAL A 117 5.90 -6.55 -2.92
N ILE A 118 6.05 -5.91 -1.76
CA ILE A 118 7.30 -5.22 -1.41
C ILE A 118 8.46 -6.20 -1.29
N ALA A 119 8.25 -7.35 -0.64
CA ALA A 119 9.29 -8.37 -0.50
C ALA A 119 9.78 -8.87 -1.87
N ASN A 120 8.86 -9.31 -2.73
CA ASN A 120 9.21 -9.87 -4.03
C ASN A 120 9.84 -8.82 -4.96
N ARG A 121 9.36 -7.57 -4.92
CA ARG A 121 9.98 -6.49 -5.69
C ARG A 121 11.36 -6.11 -5.15
N ALA A 122 11.55 -6.07 -3.84
CA ALA A 122 12.86 -5.84 -3.24
C ALA A 122 13.87 -6.94 -3.60
N ILE A 123 13.44 -8.21 -3.63
CA ILE A 123 14.30 -9.32 -4.07
C ILE A 123 14.77 -9.12 -5.51
N GLU A 124 13.85 -8.75 -6.40
CA GLU A 124 14.16 -8.50 -7.81
C GLU A 124 15.07 -7.28 -7.99
N LEU A 125 14.84 -6.18 -7.26
CA LEU A 125 15.71 -5.01 -7.24
C LEU A 125 17.13 -5.34 -6.75
N ASN A 126 17.24 -6.31 -5.85
CA ASN A 126 18.52 -6.82 -5.36
C ASN A 126 19.14 -7.90 -6.27
N GLY A 127 18.60 -8.11 -7.48
CA GLY A 127 19.09 -9.08 -8.47
C GLY A 127 18.80 -10.54 -8.14
N GLY A 128 17.94 -10.81 -7.16
CA GLY A 128 17.54 -12.15 -6.75
C GLY A 128 16.34 -12.70 -7.53
N ASP A 129 16.12 -14.00 -7.42
CA ASP A 129 14.92 -14.66 -7.94
C ASP A 129 13.76 -14.50 -6.96
N ARG A 130 12.80 -13.64 -7.29
CA ARG A 130 11.59 -13.40 -6.49
C ARG A 130 10.66 -14.61 -6.40
N PHE A 131 10.90 -15.71 -7.12
CA PHE A 131 10.09 -16.93 -7.05
C PHE A 131 10.68 -18.01 -6.13
N THR A 132 11.84 -17.77 -5.53
CA THR A 132 12.40 -18.67 -4.53
C THR A 132 11.46 -18.85 -3.33
N THR A 133 11.39 -20.06 -2.79
CA THR A 133 10.65 -20.36 -1.56
C THR A 133 11.32 -19.72 -0.34
N ASP A 134 12.66 -19.76 -0.28
CA ASP A 134 13.43 -19.14 0.79
C ASP A 134 13.70 -17.67 0.44
N LYS A 135 12.84 -16.78 0.93
CA LYS A 135 12.85 -15.35 0.60
C LYS A 135 13.97 -14.64 1.37
N PRO A 136 15.03 -14.14 0.72
CA PRO A 136 16.08 -13.39 1.42
C PRO A 136 15.55 -12.07 2.00
N ILE A 137 14.54 -11.46 1.36
CA ILE A 137 13.74 -10.37 1.93
C ILE A 137 12.34 -10.92 2.20
N HIS A 138 12.06 -11.29 3.45
CA HIS A 138 10.84 -12.00 3.82
C HIS A 138 9.66 -11.04 4.12
N PRO A 139 8.43 -11.33 3.64
CA PRO A 139 7.25 -10.49 3.85
C PRO A 139 6.94 -10.22 5.34
N ASN A 140 7.01 -11.23 6.20
CA ASN A 140 6.74 -11.06 7.63
C ASN A 140 7.98 -10.59 8.41
N ASP A 141 9.05 -11.37 8.37
CA ASP A 141 10.25 -11.13 9.17
C ASP A 141 10.93 -9.78 8.89
N HIS A 142 10.82 -9.21 7.67
CA HIS A 142 11.43 -7.92 7.31
C HIS A 142 10.39 -6.84 7.03
N VAL A 143 9.48 -7.04 6.05
CA VAL A 143 8.53 -5.98 5.64
C VAL A 143 7.50 -5.67 6.75
N ASN A 144 7.06 -6.69 7.48
CA ASN A 144 6.13 -6.59 8.60
C ASN A 144 6.83 -6.59 9.98
N MET A 145 8.14 -6.36 10.04
CA MET A 145 8.90 -6.39 11.29
C MET A 145 8.35 -5.38 12.30
N GLY A 146 8.00 -5.86 13.49
CA GLY A 146 7.50 -5.04 14.59
C GLY A 146 6.10 -4.45 14.37
N GLN A 147 5.36 -4.96 13.39
CA GLN A 147 4.05 -4.45 12.99
C GLN A 147 2.95 -5.50 13.17
N SER A 148 1.74 -5.06 13.47
CA SER A 148 0.52 -5.85 13.36
C SER A 148 -0.30 -5.32 12.17
N THR A 149 -1.32 -6.06 11.73
CA THR A 149 -2.33 -5.43 10.86
C THR A 149 -3.13 -4.39 11.66
N ASN A 150 -3.36 -4.65 12.94
CA ASN A 150 -4.30 -3.90 13.78
C ASN A 150 -3.81 -2.49 14.12
N ASP A 151 -2.52 -2.22 14.02
CA ASP A 151 -1.93 -0.88 14.14
C ASP A 151 -1.63 -0.29 12.75
N MET A 152 -1.13 -1.10 11.81
CA MET A 152 -0.75 -0.65 10.46
C MET A 152 -1.91 -0.14 9.63
N PHE A 153 -3.01 -0.90 9.55
CA PHE A 153 -4.11 -0.57 8.65
C PHE A 153 -4.84 0.72 9.10
N PRO A 154 -5.18 0.91 10.39
CA PRO A 154 -5.69 2.20 10.87
C PRO A 154 -4.69 3.35 10.68
N THR A 155 -3.39 3.12 10.89
CA THR A 155 -2.36 4.14 10.63
C THR A 155 -2.39 4.61 9.17
N ALA A 156 -2.44 3.67 8.23
CA ALA A 156 -2.50 3.98 6.81
C ALA A 156 -3.79 4.73 6.42
N ILE A 157 -4.94 4.39 7.02
CA ILE A 157 -6.19 5.13 6.82
C ILE A 157 -6.02 6.59 7.23
N HIS A 158 -5.46 6.85 8.41
CA HIS A 158 -5.24 8.22 8.89
C HIS A 158 -4.27 9.00 7.98
N VAL A 159 -3.20 8.36 7.50
CA VAL A 159 -2.26 8.95 6.54
C VAL A 159 -2.97 9.30 5.23
N ALA A 160 -3.73 8.36 4.64
CA ALA A 160 -4.45 8.56 3.39
C ALA A 160 -5.47 9.70 3.49
N VAL A 161 -6.25 9.74 4.59
CA VAL A 161 -7.24 10.79 4.85
C VAL A 161 -6.56 12.15 5.01
N ALA A 162 -5.49 12.24 5.81
CA ALA A 162 -4.77 13.49 6.01
C ALA A 162 -4.16 14.01 4.69
N GLU A 163 -3.61 13.13 3.86
CA GLU A 163 -3.12 13.49 2.52
C GLU A 163 -4.24 13.94 1.59
N GLY A 164 -5.37 13.23 1.55
CA GLY A 164 -6.54 13.60 0.74
C GLY A 164 -7.11 14.97 1.13
N ILE A 165 -7.25 15.24 2.43
CA ILE A 165 -7.72 16.54 2.92
C ILE A 165 -6.78 17.66 2.49
N ARG A 166 -5.47 17.51 2.77
CA ARG A 166 -4.48 18.56 2.54
C ARG A 166 -4.19 18.80 1.07
N LYS A 167 -4.07 17.74 0.26
CA LYS A 167 -3.62 17.84 -1.15
C LYS A 167 -4.77 18.00 -2.14
N ARG A 168 -5.99 17.56 -1.81
CA ARG A 168 -7.13 17.58 -2.74
C ARG A 168 -8.30 18.43 -2.24
N LEU A 169 -8.82 18.13 -1.05
CA LEU A 169 -10.07 18.74 -0.58
C LEU A 169 -9.90 20.23 -0.28
N VAL A 170 -8.93 20.61 0.56
CA VAL A 170 -8.71 22.00 0.95
C VAL A 170 -8.43 22.88 -0.29
N PRO A 171 -7.50 22.51 -1.19
CA PRO A 171 -7.27 23.30 -2.40
C PRO A 171 -8.51 23.42 -3.31
N ALA A 172 -9.35 22.38 -3.39
CA ALA A 172 -10.58 22.44 -4.18
C ALA A 172 -11.60 23.41 -3.57
N LEU A 173 -11.76 23.38 -2.25
CA LEU A 173 -12.65 24.29 -1.53
C LEU A 173 -12.17 25.74 -1.59
N GLU A 174 -10.86 25.97 -1.53
CA GLU A 174 -10.27 27.31 -1.71
C GLU A 174 -10.55 27.86 -3.10
N ARG A 175 -10.30 27.08 -4.16
CA ARG A 175 -10.65 27.48 -5.53
C ARG A 175 -12.14 27.78 -5.70
N PHE A 176 -12.99 26.95 -5.11
CA PHE A 176 -14.43 27.15 -5.15
C PHE A 176 -14.85 28.42 -4.42
N ARG A 177 -14.33 28.64 -3.20
CA ARG A 177 -14.55 29.86 -2.40
C ARG A 177 -14.13 31.10 -3.18
N ASP A 178 -12.95 31.09 -3.78
CA ASP A 178 -12.40 32.25 -4.47
C ASP A 178 -13.19 32.57 -5.75
N SER A 179 -13.69 31.54 -6.44
CA SER A 179 -14.59 31.70 -7.59
C SER A 179 -15.93 32.33 -7.19
N LEU A 180 -16.52 31.87 -6.07
CA LEU A 180 -17.76 32.46 -5.55
C LEU A 180 -17.54 33.90 -5.08
N ARG A 181 -16.40 34.19 -4.43
CA ARG A 181 -16.04 35.55 -4.00
C ARG A 181 -15.91 36.48 -5.20
N SER A 182 -15.20 36.08 -6.24
CA SER A 182 -15.10 36.86 -7.48
C SER A 182 -16.48 37.21 -8.06
N LYS A 183 -17.41 36.26 -8.08
CA LYS A 183 -18.78 36.54 -8.55
C LYS A 183 -19.60 37.40 -7.61
N ALA A 184 -19.42 37.26 -6.31
CA ALA A 184 -20.03 38.15 -5.34
C ALA A 184 -19.56 39.60 -5.56
N ASP A 185 -18.25 39.81 -5.74
CA ASP A 185 -17.68 41.14 -5.99
C ASP A 185 -18.18 41.73 -7.33
N GLU A 186 -18.27 40.93 -8.39
CA GLU A 186 -18.83 41.36 -9.69
C GLU A 186 -20.33 41.75 -9.61
N TRP A 187 -21.09 41.11 -8.71
CA TRP A 187 -22.53 41.30 -8.59
C TRP A 187 -22.96 42.17 -7.41
N ASP A 188 -22.00 42.79 -6.71
CA ASP A 188 -22.25 43.58 -5.50
C ASP A 188 -23.28 44.70 -5.72
N GLN A 189 -23.30 45.27 -6.93
CA GLN A 189 -24.21 46.37 -7.30
C GLN A 189 -25.57 45.89 -7.85
N VAL A 190 -25.80 44.57 -7.96
CA VAL A 190 -27.05 44.01 -8.50
C VAL A 190 -28.07 43.84 -7.38
N ILE A 191 -29.03 44.76 -7.31
CA ILE A 191 -30.13 44.70 -6.35
C ILE A 191 -31.13 43.62 -6.75
N LYS A 192 -31.49 42.74 -5.81
CA LYS A 192 -32.46 41.65 -6.01
C LYS A 192 -33.50 41.64 -4.89
N ILE A 193 -34.70 41.13 -5.19
CA ILE A 193 -35.70 40.87 -4.16
C ILE A 193 -35.32 39.61 -3.37
N GLY A 194 -35.38 39.70 -2.04
CA GLY A 194 -35.20 38.55 -1.15
C GLY A 194 -36.34 37.56 -1.28
N ARG A 195 -36.06 36.27 -1.05
CA ARG A 195 -37.08 35.23 -0.89
C ARG A 195 -36.82 34.55 0.45
N THR A 196 -37.87 34.46 1.27
CA THR A 196 -37.90 33.82 2.58
C THR A 196 -38.71 32.55 2.51
#